data_AF-A0A6M0Q8N4-F1
#
_entry.id   AF-A0A6M0Q8N4-F1
#
_cell.length_a   1.000
_cell.length_b   1.000
_cell.length_c   1.000
_cell.angle_alpha   90.00
_cell.angle_beta   90.00
_cell.angle_gamma   90.00
#
_symmetry.space_group_name_H-M   'P 1'
#
loop_
_entity.id
_entity.type
_entity.pdbx_description
1 polymer ?
#
loop_
_entity_poly.entity_id
_entity_poly.type
_entity_poly.pdbx_seq_one_letter_code
_entity_poly.pdbx_strand_id
1 'polypeptide(L)'
;MVKVFSEHPSVELVAVCDTNQEKVKEAAEHYKIKGYSNHKSMLEQQVDLDMVYVAVPPKWHHDIVVDAIRANKHILCEKPLANSIEEAANMLQLAKKANIIHAINFPINYLSNTRKFGELLESGYIGHLRRIELNMKFPKWPRPWQENDLINS
;
A
#
# COMPACT_ATOMS: atom_id res chain seq x y z
N MET A 1 7.57 -2.71 -5.32
CA MET A 1 6.23 -2.90 -5.90
C MET A 1 6.13 -2.46 -7.35
N VAL A 2 6.68 -1.31 -7.77
CA VAL A 2 6.65 -0.87 -9.19
C VAL A 2 7.10 -1.97 -10.16
N LYS A 3 8.30 -2.54 -9.94
CA LYS A 3 8.80 -3.70 -10.71
C LYS A 3 7.84 -4.90 -10.70
N VAL A 4 7.29 -5.23 -9.53
CA VAL A 4 6.36 -6.37 -9.38
C VAL A 4 5.10 -6.14 -10.21
N PHE A 5 4.56 -4.91 -10.22
CA PHE A 5 3.41 -4.58 -11.06
C PHE A 5 3.75 -4.60 -12.55
N SER A 6 4.89 -4.04 -12.96
CA SER A 6 5.28 -4.03 -14.38
C SER A 6 5.53 -5.43 -14.96
N GLU A 7 5.85 -6.40 -14.11
CA GLU A 7 6.11 -7.80 -14.51
C GLU A 7 4.86 -8.69 -14.37
N HIS A 8 3.77 -8.19 -13.77
CA HIS A 8 2.59 -9.01 -13.51
C HIS A 8 1.65 -9.06 -14.73
N PRO A 9 1.28 -10.24 -15.25
CA PRO A 9 0.56 -10.37 -16.53
C PRO A 9 -0.85 -9.77 -16.52
N SER A 10 -1.45 -9.59 -15.35
CA SER A 10 -2.78 -8.99 -15.17
C SER A 10 -2.75 -7.53 -14.72
N VAL A 11 -1.59 -6.86 -14.74
CA VAL A 11 -1.47 -5.47 -14.34
C VAL A 11 -0.74 -4.70 -15.44
N GLU A 12 -1.33 -3.58 -15.83
CA GLU A 12 -0.65 -2.57 -16.64
C GLU A 12 -0.26 -1.41 -15.72
N LEU A 13 1.05 -1.12 -15.66
CA LEU A 13 1.53 0.06 -14.95
C LEU A 13 1.38 1.26 -15.89
N VAL A 14 0.45 2.18 -15.59
CA VAL A 14 0.13 3.31 -16.48
C VAL A 14 0.75 4.64 -16.04
N ALA A 15 1.04 4.79 -14.74
CA ALA A 15 1.57 6.02 -14.18
C ALA A 15 2.37 5.80 -12.89
N VAL A 16 3.24 6.77 -12.58
CA VAL A 16 3.93 6.90 -11.29
C VAL A 16 3.79 8.34 -10.78
N CYS A 17 3.68 8.49 -9.46
CA CYS A 17 3.60 9.80 -8.80
C CYS A 17 4.47 9.85 -7.55
N ASP A 18 5.28 10.91 -7.42
CA ASP A 18 6.09 11.20 -6.23
C ASP A 18 6.38 12.71 -6.18
N THR A 19 6.64 13.28 -5.00
CA THR A 19 7.03 14.69 -4.87
C THR A 19 8.48 14.91 -5.34
N ASN A 20 9.30 13.85 -5.35
CA ASN A 20 10.65 13.87 -5.90
C ASN A 20 10.62 13.69 -7.44
N GLN A 21 10.81 14.80 -8.16
CA GLN A 21 10.77 14.83 -9.62
C GLN A 21 11.84 13.96 -10.29
N GLU A 22 13.02 13.80 -9.68
CA GLU A 22 14.08 12.97 -10.24
C GLU A 22 13.66 11.50 -10.23
N LYS A 23 13.08 11.01 -9.12
CA LYS A 23 12.54 9.65 -9.01
C LYS A 23 11.38 9.41 -9.97
N VAL A 24 10.50 10.40 -10.13
CA VAL A 24 9.39 10.33 -11.10
C VAL A 24 9.93 10.18 -12.51
N LYS A 25 10.91 11.00 -12.89
CA LYS A 25 11.53 10.96 -14.21
C LYS A 25 12.22 9.63 -14.47
N GLU A 26 13.04 9.17 -13.54
CA GLU A 26 13.74 7.88 -13.63
C GLU A 26 12.75 6.71 -13.83
N ALA A 27 11.70 6.63 -13.00
CA ALA A 27 10.71 5.58 -13.11
C ALA A 27 9.87 5.70 -14.40
N ALA A 28 9.45 6.91 -14.78
CA ALA A 28 8.67 7.14 -15.99
C ALA A 28 9.45 6.72 -17.24
N GLU A 29 10.74 7.07 -17.33
CA GLU A 29 11.62 6.69 -18.44
C GLU A 29 11.88 5.18 -18.46
N HIS A 30 12.19 4.58 -17.30
CA HIS A 30 12.50 3.16 -17.19
C HIS A 30 11.32 2.27 -17.58
N TYR A 31 10.13 2.57 -17.05
CA TYR A 31 8.93 1.76 -17.28
C TYR A 31 8.12 2.23 -18.50
N LYS A 32 8.49 3.34 -19.15
CA LYS A 32 7.80 3.96 -20.29
C LYS A 32 6.34 4.33 -19.99
N ILE A 33 6.14 4.97 -18.84
CA ILE A 33 4.84 5.35 -18.29
C ILE A 33 4.77 6.86 -18.06
N LYS A 34 3.58 7.38 -17.74
CA LYS A 34 3.44 8.79 -17.38
C LYS A 34 3.94 9.06 -15.95
N GLY A 35 4.65 10.17 -15.78
CA GLY A 35 5.12 10.65 -14.48
C GLY A 35 4.32 11.86 -14.00
N TYR A 36 3.97 11.88 -12.73
CA TYR A 36 3.26 12.98 -12.08
C TYR A 36 3.98 13.43 -10.81
N SER A 37 3.95 14.73 -10.52
CA SER A 37 4.47 15.29 -9.26
C SER A 37 3.38 15.56 -8.22
N ASN A 38 2.12 15.33 -8.58
CA ASN A 38 0.95 15.58 -7.74
C ASN A 38 -0.11 14.52 -8.00
N HIS A 39 -0.61 13.88 -6.93
CA HIS A 39 -1.56 12.77 -7.05
C HIS A 39 -2.94 13.23 -7.54
N LYS A 40 -3.37 14.46 -7.23
CA LYS A 40 -4.65 15.00 -7.70
C LYS A 40 -4.63 15.16 -9.22
N SER A 41 -3.56 15.73 -9.76
CA SER A 41 -3.38 15.83 -11.22
C SER A 41 -3.32 14.46 -11.88
N MET A 42 -2.66 13.47 -11.25
CA MET A 42 -2.68 12.08 -11.74
C MET A 42 -4.11 11.50 -11.77
N LEU A 43 -4.87 11.66 -10.68
CA LEU A 43 -6.25 11.16 -10.57
C LEU A 43 -7.21 11.81 -11.57
N GLU A 44 -6.98 13.08 -11.92
CA GLU A 44 -7.79 13.83 -12.88
C GLU A 44 -7.43 13.53 -14.34
N GLN A 45 -6.14 13.40 -14.65
CA GLN A 45 -5.64 13.36 -16.03
C GLN A 45 -5.38 11.95 -16.57
N GLN A 46 -5.18 10.96 -15.68
CA GLN A 46 -4.95 9.57 -16.08
C GLN A 46 -6.29 8.85 -16.29
N VAL A 47 -6.67 8.70 -17.56
CA VAL A 47 -7.98 8.16 -17.97
C VAL A 47 -8.09 6.65 -17.71
N ASP A 48 -7.00 5.93 -17.92
CA ASP A 48 -6.81 4.48 -17.82
C ASP A 48 -6.34 4.02 -16.43
N LEU A 49 -6.71 4.76 -15.37
CA LEU A 49 -6.35 4.43 -13.99
C LEU A 49 -7.50 3.71 -13.27
N ASP A 50 -7.34 2.42 -12.97
CA ASP A 50 -8.35 1.63 -12.24
C ASP A 50 -8.08 1.54 -10.73
N MET A 51 -6.81 1.45 -10.34
CA MET A 51 -6.36 1.24 -8.96
C MET A 51 -5.16 2.12 -8.64
N VAL A 52 -5.07 2.59 -7.40
CA VAL A 52 -3.91 3.30 -6.85
C VAL A 52 -3.23 2.45 -5.78
N TYR A 53 -1.91 2.28 -5.95
CA TYR A 53 -1.04 1.75 -4.90
C TYR A 53 -0.39 2.91 -4.12
N VAL A 54 -0.74 3.06 -2.85
CA VAL A 54 -0.29 4.17 -1.99
C VAL A 54 0.89 3.71 -1.13
N ALA A 55 2.09 4.19 -1.45
CA ALA A 55 3.34 3.83 -0.75
C ALA A 55 4.16 5.07 -0.36
N VAL A 56 3.49 6.03 0.27
CA VAL A 56 4.07 7.29 0.77
C VAL A 56 4.29 7.19 2.29
N PRO A 57 4.87 8.19 2.96
CA PRO A 57 4.88 8.24 4.43
C PRO A 57 3.45 8.20 5.00
N PRO A 58 3.21 7.51 6.14
CA PRO A 58 1.85 7.26 6.66
C PRO A 58 0.99 8.50 6.88
N LYS A 59 1.60 9.65 7.21
CA LYS A 59 0.90 10.92 7.38
C LYS A 59 0.16 11.43 6.15
N TRP A 60 0.50 10.93 4.98
CA TRP A 60 -0.15 11.30 3.72
C TRP A 60 -1.15 10.24 3.24
N HIS A 61 -1.25 9.09 3.91
CA HIS A 61 -2.15 8.02 3.48
C HIS A 61 -3.60 8.47 3.47
N HIS A 62 -4.07 9.10 4.55
CA HIS A 62 -5.46 9.51 4.69
C HIS A 62 -5.90 10.39 3.52
N ASP A 63 -5.21 11.49 3.28
CA ASP A 63 -5.60 12.46 2.26
C ASP A 63 -5.55 11.87 0.84
N ILE A 64 -4.48 11.15 0.51
CA ILE A 64 -4.32 10.54 -0.82
C ILE A 64 -5.37 9.45 -1.07
N VAL A 65 -5.63 8.60 -0.08
CA VAL A 65 -6.63 7.53 -0.21
C VAL A 65 -8.03 8.12 -0.31
N VAL A 66 -8.36 9.15 0.48
CA VAL A 66 -9.66 9.83 0.39
C VAL A 66 -9.86 10.46 -0.99
N ASP A 67 -8.85 11.12 -1.53
CA ASP A 67 -8.91 11.69 -2.89
C ASP A 67 -9.08 10.61 -3.95
N ALA A 68 -8.37 9.48 -3.84
CA ALA A 68 -8.50 8.35 -4.76
C ALA A 68 -9.86 7.66 -4.65
N ILE A 69 -10.43 7.52 -3.44
CA ILE A 69 -11.80 7.02 -3.23
C ILE A 69 -12.81 7.95 -3.90
N ARG A 70 -12.67 9.27 -3.75
CA ARG A 70 -13.55 10.27 -4.38
C ARG A 70 -13.48 10.21 -5.91
N ALA A 71 -12.33 9.86 -6.46
CA ALA A 71 -12.12 9.59 -7.88
C ALA A 71 -12.58 8.18 -8.32
N ASN A 72 -13.26 7.44 -7.44
CA ASN A 72 -13.77 6.08 -7.65
C ASN A 72 -12.69 5.07 -8.06
N LYS A 73 -11.49 5.17 -7.48
CA LYS A 73 -10.36 4.26 -7.75
C LYS A 73 -10.25 3.19 -6.68
N HIS A 74 -9.88 1.98 -7.09
CA HIS A 74 -9.55 0.90 -6.14
C HIS A 74 -8.23 1.20 -5.42
N ILE A 75 -8.06 0.68 -4.20
CA ILE A 75 -6.93 1.07 -3.34
C ILE A 75 -6.16 -0.15 -2.83
N LEU A 76 -4.84 -0.11 -2.98
CA LEU A 76 -3.91 -0.90 -2.19
C LEU A 76 -2.99 0.04 -1.42
N CYS A 77 -3.16 0.12 -0.10
CA CYS A 77 -2.39 1.05 0.74
C CYS A 77 -1.29 0.31 1.52
N GLU A 78 -0.10 0.89 1.61
CA GLU A 78 0.94 0.40 2.51
C GLU A 78 0.54 0.54 3.99
N LYS A 79 1.21 -0.26 4.83
CA LYS A 79 1.04 -0.21 6.29
C LYS A 79 1.99 0.81 6.93
N PRO A 80 1.61 1.44 8.06
CA PRO A 80 0.28 1.42 8.68
C PRO A 80 -0.78 2.14 7.82
N LEU A 81 -2.06 1.78 7.98
CA LEU A 81 -3.14 2.35 7.18
C LEU A 81 -3.21 3.87 7.32
N ALA A 82 -3.14 4.39 8.54
CA ALA A 82 -3.27 5.81 8.88
C ALA A 82 -2.50 6.13 10.17
N ASN A 83 -2.47 7.41 10.56
CA ASN A 83 -1.80 7.87 11.78
C ASN A 83 -2.70 7.80 13.02
N SER A 84 -4.01 7.67 12.85
CA SER A 84 -4.96 7.55 13.95
C SER A 84 -6.06 6.53 13.64
N ILE A 85 -6.77 6.11 14.68
CA ILE A 85 -7.91 5.19 14.54
C ILE A 85 -9.06 5.91 13.83
N GLU A 86 -9.22 7.21 14.08
CA GLU A 86 -10.23 8.08 13.50
C GLU A 86 -10.04 8.20 11.98
N GLU A 87 -8.81 8.45 11.51
CA GLU A 87 -8.47 8.48 10.09
C GLU A 87 -8.72 7.11 9.43
N ALA A 88 -8.26 6.03 10.06
CA ALA A 88 -8.47 4.67 9.56
C ALA A 88 -9.96 4.31 9.44
N ALA A 89 -10.77 4.67 10.45
CA ALA A 89 -12.22 4.46 10.44
C ALA A 89 -12.91 5.29 9.36
N ASN A 90 -12.48 6.55 9.17
CA ASN A 90 -12.98 7.41 8.12
C ASN A 90 -12.72 6.83 6.71
N MET A 91 -11.48 6.41 6.45
CA MET A 91 -11.08 5.79 5.18
C MET A 91 -11.91 4.54 4.89
N LEU A 92 -12.13 3.68 5.89
CA LEU A 92 -12.95 2.47 5.75
C LEU A 92 -14.41 2.81 5.43
N GLN A 93 -14.99 3.79 6.12
CA GLN A 93 -16.37 4.21 5.87
C GLN A 93 -16.53 4.73 4.44
N LEU A 94 -15.61 5.56 3.97
CA LEU A 94 -15.64 6.12 2.62
C LEU A 94 -15.45 5.04 1.55
N ALA A 95 -14.49 4.13 1.73
CA ALA A 95 -14.25 3.04 0.80
C ALA A 95 -15.47 2.11 0.68
N LYS A 96 -16.12 1.76 1.81
CA LYS A 96 -17.37 0.99 1.81
C LYS A 96 -18.51 1.72 1.11
N LYS A 97 -18.66 3.03 1.37
CA LYS A 97 -19.72 3.84 0.74
C LYS A 97 -19.52 3.98 -0.76
N ALA A 98 -18.28 4.10 -1.22
CA ALA A 98 -17.94 4.17 -2.64
C ALA A 98 -18.02 2.80 -3.35
N ASN A 99 -18.17 1.70 -2.60
CA ASN A 99 -18.21 0.33 -3.12
C ASN A 99 -16.98 -0.04 -3.97
N ILE A 100 -15.80 0.39 -3.52
CA ILE A 100 -14.53 0.08 -4.19
C ILE A 100 -13.82 -1.12 -3.54
N ILE A 101 -13.00 -1.83 -4.33
CA ILE A 101 -12.02 -2.78 -3.80
C ILE A 101 -10.94 -1.98 -3.07
N HIS A 102 -10.65 -2.38 -1.82
CA HIS A 102 -9.66 -1.74 -0.98
C HIS A 102 -8.94 -2.78 -0.11
N ALA A 103 -7.62 -2.64 0.03
CA ALA A 103 -6.80 -3.54 0.84
C ALA A 103 -5.59 -2.80 1.45
N ILE A 104 -5.07 -3.36 2.54
CA ILE A 104 -3.79 -2.95 3.14
C ILE A 104 -2.73 -4.00 2.78
N ASN A 105 -1.54 -3.53 2.39
CA ASN A 105 -0.42 -4.40 2.10
C ASN A 105 0.24 -4.93 3.40
N PHE A 106 -0.26 -6.06 3.90
CA PHE A 106 0.37 -6.85 4.96
C PHE A 106 1.05 -8.11 4.37
N PRO A 107 2.28 -8.00 3.81
CA PRO A 107 2.88 -9.06 2.98
C PRO A 107 3.07 -10.38 3.74
N ILE A 108 3.32 -10.33 5.05
CA ILE A 108 3.52 -11.53 5.89
C ILE A 108 2.30 -12.45 5.85
N ASN A 109 1.10 -11.90 5.75
CA ASN A 109 -0.15 -12.67 5.73
C ASN A 109 -0.31 -13.51 4.45
N TYR A 110 0.41 -13.14 3.38
CA TYR A 110 0.31 -13.80 2.08
C TYR A 110 1.38 -14.87 1.87
N LEU A 111 2.36 -14.99 2.77
CA LEU A 111 3.43 -15.99 2.67
C LEU A 111 2.88 -17.41 2.87
N SER A 112 3.43 -18.38 2.15
CA SER A 112 2.96 -19.78 2.15
C SER A 112 2.98 -20.41 3.54
N ASN A 113 4.01 -20.13 4.32
CA ASN A 113 4.17 -20.54 5.71
C ASN A 113 3.13 -19.90 6.64
N THR A 114 2.77 -18.62 6.46
CA THR A 114 1.70 -17.99 7.25
C THR A 114 0.34 -18.56 6.89
N ARG A 115 0.05 -18.76 5.60
CA ARG A 115 -1.20 -19.43 5.17
C ARG A 115 -1.29 -20.84 5.72
N LYS A 116 -0.21 -21.62 5.63
CA LYS A 116 -0.18 -22.98 6.14
C LYS A 116 -0.37 -23.03 7.65
N PHE A 117 0.21 -22.09 8.37
CA PHE A 117 -0.01 -21.94 9.81
C PHE A 117 -1.49 -21.70 10.11
N GLY A 118 -2.15 -20.79 9.38
CA GLY A 118 -3.60 -20.56 9.49
C GLY A 118 -4.44 -21.81 9.24
N GLU A 119 -4.18 -22.53 8.13
CA GLU A 119 -4.87 -23.78 7.80
C GLU A 119 -4.75 -24.84 8.91
N LEU A 120 -3.55 -24.99 9.50
CA LEU A 120 -3.32 -25.95 10.58
C LEU A 120 -4.08 -25.55 11.85
N LEU A 121 -4.16 -24.25 12.17
CA LEU A 121 -4.97 -23.76 13.28
C LEU A 121 -6.46 -24.05 13.05
N GLU A 122 -6.99 -23.74 11.86
CA GLU A 122 -8.41 -23.94 11.52
C GLU A 122 -8.80 -25.42 11.51
N SER A 123 -7.91 -26.30 11.07
CA SER A 123 -8.14 -27.77 11.09
C SER A 123 -8.12 -28.39 12.48
N GLY A 124 -7.79 -27.64 13.53
CA GLY A 124 -7.66 -28.15 14.89
C GLY A 124 -6.40 -28.99 15.12
N TYR A 125 -5.40 -28.92 14.23
CA TYR A 125 -4.19 -29.75 14.26
C TYR A 125 -3.44 -29.70 15.60
N ILE A 126 -3.43 -28.56 16.28
CA ILE A 126 -2.75 -28.36 17.57
C ILE A 126 -3.70 -28.43 18.78
N GLY A 127 -4.98 -28.77 18.57
CA GLY A 127 -6.01 -28.65 19.59
C GLY A 127 -6.27 -27.19 19.97
N HIS A 128 -6.40 -26.91 21.28
CA HIS A 128 -6.68 -25.56 21.76
C HIS A 128 -5.42 -24.68 21.77
N LEU A 129 -5.41 -23.61 20.97
CA LEU A 129 -4.36 -22.61 20.98
C LEU A 129 -4.25 -21.98 22.39
N ARG A 130 -3.06 -22.06 23.00
CA ARG A 130 -2.78 -21.50 24.33
C ARG A 130 -1.95 -20.22 24.29
N ARG A 131 -0.96 -20.15 23.41
CA ARG A 131 0.01 -19.05 23.33
C ARG A 131 0.55 -18.95 21.91
N ILE A 132 0.68 -17.71 21.43
CA ILE A 132 1.48 -17.36 20.27
C ILE A 132 2.63 -16.49 20.78
N GLU A 133 3.85 -16.82 20.38
CA GLU A 133 5.03 -16.01 20.66
C GLU A 133 5.67 -15.60 19.34
N LEU A 134 5.84 -14.30 19.14
CA LEU A 134 6.43 -13.75 17.93
C LEU A 134 7.77 -13.09 18.27
N ASN A 135 8.85 -13.74 17.87
CA ASN A 135 10.21 -13.23 18.03
C ASN A 135 10.68 -12.60 16.73
N MET A 136 10.71 -11.27 16.67
CA MET A 136 11.17 -10.51 15.49
C MET A 136 12.52 -9.87 15.77
N LYS A 137 13.50 -10.09 14.88
CA LYS A 137 14.82 -9.47 14.97
C LYS A 137 15.02 -8.50 13.82
N PHE A 138 15.32 -7.24 14.16
CA PHE A 138 15.70 -6.20 13.20
C PHE A 138 17.17 -5.84 13.45
N PRO A 139 18.12 -6.34 12.64
CA PRO A 139 19.56 -6.15 12.90
C PRO A 139 19.99 -4.68 12.95
N LYS A 140 19.30 -3.81 12.22
CA LYS A 140 19.45 -2.35 12.26
C LYS A 140 18.07 -1.71 12.33
N TRP A 141 17.85 -0.85 13.33
CA TRP A 141 16.60 -0.10 13.53
C TRP A 141 16.90 1.35 13.96
N PRO A 142 16.26 2.37 13.36
CA PRO A 142 15.41 2.29 12.17
C PRO A 142 16.17 1.77 10.95
N ARG A 143 15.46 1.28 9.93
CA ARG A 143 16.10 0.83 8.69
C ARG A 143 16.69 2.04 7.95
N PRO A 144 17.74 1.89 7.12
CA PRO A 144 18.38 3.04 6.47
C PRO A 144 17.41 3.97 5.70
N TRP A 145 16.41 3.41 5.02
CA TRP A 145 15.42 4.22 4.29
C TRP A 145 14.35 4.86 5.19
N GLN A 146 14.32 4.52 6.48
CA GLN A 146 13.48 5.17 7.49
C GLN A 146 14.18 6.35 8.15
N GLU A 147 15.50 6.48 7.98
CA GLU A 147 16.29 7.61 8.48
C GLU A 147 16.10 8.82 7.53
N ASN A 148 14.92 9.42 7.53
CA ASN A 148 14.64 10.62 6.75
C ASN A 148 13.59 11.54 7.41
N ASP A 149 13.60 12.80 7.01
CA ASP A 149 12.71 13.82 7.57
C ASP A 149 11.24 13.54 7.28
N LEU A 150 10.92 12.80 6.20
CA LEU A 150 9.54 12.48 5.84
C LEU A 150 8.86 11.54 6.85
N ILE A 151 9.64 10.71 7.53
CA ILE A 151 9.17 9.74 8.54
C ILE A 151 9.33 10.28 9.96
N ASN A 152 10.33 11.14 10.20
CA ASN A 152 10.65 11.68 11.51
C ASN A 152 9.95 13.02 11.85
N SER A 153 9.13 13.57 10.93
CA SER A 153 8.35 14.82 11.11
C SER A 153 6.87 14.61 11.29
#